data_AF-A0A4P9Y559-F1
#
_entry.id   AF-A0A4P9Y559-F1
#
_cell.length_a   1.000
_cell.length_b   1.000
_cell.length_c   1.000
_cell.angle_alpha   90.00
_cell.angle_beta   90.00
_cell.angle_gamma   90.00
#
_symmetry.space_group_name_H-M   'P 1'
#
loop_
_entity.id
_entity.type
_entity.pdbx_description
1 polymer ?
#
loop_
_entity_poly.entity_id
_entity_poly.type
_entity_poly.pdbx_seq_one_letter_code
_entity_poly.pdbx_strand_id
1 'polypeptide(L)'
;MSPNPVLILIARACDPRNISPNLPLNLEVCDLVNQKEKSYEASRTIVRYVNSRDSNVSMLALTLLDNCVKNCGHPFHLQCASKEFLNDLVKKFPEHPPTLYTPIQQKTLELLQEWRLTICVNSRYKNELVHILDMCRLLHFKGYRFPRVSLENSALAQPGMLKSADELAAEDQAVNAAKLQEYLRRGSPEDLRKANDLMQVMAGYTSDSSDKYEKEVEKELDVIQDDIIMLNEIVNALNPGEKVEDLQDFQPMMSKCKAAQVKIQKMLTEDEAVENMDRLLMLNDMVVEVEHKVQRAKEGKPPVDPDQAALGHSNEGEIDG
;
A
#
# COMPACT_ATOMS: atom_id res chain seq x y z
N MET A 1 -28.21 -20.29 -15.34
CA MET A 1 -26.95 -19.61 -14.98
C MET A 1 -26.60 -19.99 -13.56
N SER A 2 -25.46 -20.66 -13.35
CA SER A 2 -25.00 -20.99 -12.01
C SER A 2 -24.79 -19.69 -11.20
N PRO A 3 -25.14 -19.65 -9.90
CA PRO A 3 -24.97 -18.45 -9.11
C PRO A 3 -23.49 -18.06 -9.03
N ASN A 4 -23.20 -16.76 -9.17
CA ASN A 4 -21.83 -16.25 -9.13
C ASN A 4 -21.21 -16.58 -7.75
N PRO A 5 -20.12 -17.37 -7.69
CA PRO A 5 -19.59 -17.88 -6.43
C PRO A 5 -19.12 -16.77 -5.48
N VAL A 6 -18.63 -15.64 -6.02
CA VAL A 6 -18.25 -14.46 -5.22
C VAL A 6 -19.45 -13.91 -4.46
N LEU A 7 -20.61 -13.83 -5.12
CA LEU A 7 -21.83 -13.30 -4.49
C LEU A 7 -22.34 -14.22 -3.38
N ILE A 8 -22.17 -15.54 -3.54
CA ILE A 8 -22.54 -16.52 -2.52
C ILE A 8 -21.66 -16.35 -1.28
N LEU A 9 -20.35 -16.20 -1.46
CA LEU A 9 -19.44 -16.00 -0.33
C LEU A 9 -19.69 -14.67 0.38
N ILE A 10 -19.95 -13.58 -0.35
CA ILE A 10 -20.32 -12.29 0.26
C ILE A 10 -21.61 -12.43 1.08
N ALA A 11 -22.62 -13.12 0.55
CA ALA A 11 -23.86 -13.36 1.27
C ALA A 11 -23.64 -14.16 2.56
N ARG A 12 -22.74 -15.15 2.56
CA ARG A 12 -22.36 -15.92 3.75
C ARG A 12 -21.58 -15.08 4.76
N ALA A 13 -20.67 -14.22 4.30
CA ALA A 13 -19.89 -13.33 5.16
C ALA A 13 -20.78 -12.30 5.86
N CYS A 14 -21.81 -11.83 5.16
CA CYS A 14 -22.78 -10.84 5.65
C CYS A 14 -24.08 -11.47 6.20
N ASP A 15 -24.07 -12.75 6.59
CA ASP A 15 -25.23 -13.43 7.14
C ASP A 15 -25.65 -12.79 8.49
N PRO A 16 -26.92 -12.42 8.71
CA PRO A 16 -27.38 -11.82 9.96
C PRO A 16 -27.10 -12.68 11.22
N ARG A 17 -26.95 -14.00 11.04
CA ARG A 17 -26.64 -14.95 12.12
C ARG A 17 -25.19 -14.90 12.57
N ASN A 18 -24.30 -14.27 11.80
CA ASN A 18 -22.91 -14.08 12.19
C ASN A 18 -22.85 -13.04 13.30
N ILE A 19 -22.39 -13.44 14.49
CA ILE A 19 -22.24 -12.54 15.64
C ILE A 19 -21.02 -11.61 15.48
N SER A 20 -20.02 -12.07 14.74
CA SER A 20 -18.78 -11.34 14.49
C SER A 20 -18.28 -11.59 13.05
N PRO A 21 -17.40 -10.72 12.54
CA PRO A 21 -16.76 -10.93 11.23
C PRO A 21 -15.97 -12.24 11.20
N ASN A 22 -16.11 -12.99 10.11
CA ASN A 22 -15.34 -14.21 9.88
C ASN A 22 -14.15 -13.89 8.96
N LEU A 23 -12.97 -13.65 9.56
CA LEU A 23 -11.77 -13.29 8.81
C LEU A 23 -11.39 -14.35 7.75
N PRO A 24 -11.32 -15.66 8.05
CA PRO A 24 -11.06 -16.68 7.03
C PRO A 24 -12.00 -16.59 5.82
N LEU A 25 -13.31 -16.41 6.06
CA LEU A 25 -14.29 -16.27 4.98
C LEU A 25 -14.12 -14.95 4.21
N ASN A 26 -13.76 -13.86 4.89
CA ASN A 26 -13.47 -12.60 4.22
C ASN A 26 -12.24 -12.70 3.31
N LEU A 27 -11.19 -13.41 3.74
CA LEU A 27 -10.01 -13.65 2.92
C LEU A 27 -10.34 -14.56 1.72
N GLU A 28 -11.18 -15.58 1.90
CA GLU A 28 -11.69 -16.41 0.79
C GLU A 28 -12.45 -15.56 -0.26
N VAL A 29 -13.24 -14.57 0.19
CA VAL A 29 -13.87 -13.60 -0.73
C VAL A 29 -12.81 -12.79 -1.49
N CYS A 30 -11.77 -12.30 -0.80
CA CYS A 30 -10.71 -11.52 -1.44
C CYS A 30 -9.97 -12.33 -2.51
N ASP A 31 -9.59 -13.57 -2.18
CA ASP A 31 -8.91 -14.48 -3.10
C ASP A 31 -9.76 -14.72 -4.35
N LEU A 32 -11.06 -14.98 -4.18
CA LEU A 32 -11.94 -15.23 -5.30
C LEU A 32 -12.20 -13.98 -6.16
N VAL A 33 -12.26 -12.79 -5.54
CA VAL A 33 -12.36 -11.52 -6.26
C VAL A 33 -11.15 -11.31 -7.16
N ASN A 34 -9.94 -11.57 -6.63
CA ASN A 34 -8.69 -11.45 -7.35
C ASN A 34 -8.58 -12.47 -8.49
N GLN A 35 -8.89 -13.75 -8.22
CA GLN A 35 -8.79 -14.83 -9.21
C GLN A 35 -9.79 -14.73 -10.37
N LYS A 36 -10.96 -14.13 -10.14
CA LYS A 36 -12.05 -14.07 -11.14
C LYS A 36 -12.25 -12.67 -11.73
N GLU A 37 -11.43 -11.71 -11.35
CA GLU A 37 -11.55 -10.30 -11.76
C GLU A 37 -12.97 -9.74 -11.49
N LYS A 38 -13.53 -10.04 -10.30
CA LYS A 38 -14.92 -9.71 -9.93
C LYS A 38 -15.06 -8.50 -9.02
N SER A 39 -14.11 -7.57 -9.10
CA SER A 39 -14.08 -6.36 -8.26
C SER A 39 -15.35 -5.51 -8.39
N TYR A 40 -15.93 -5.40 -9.59
CA TYR A 40 -17.18 -4.66 -9.80
C TYR A 40 -18.36 -5.33 -9.09
N GLU A 41 -18.64 -6.61 -9.38
CA GLU A 41 -19.78 -7.30 -8.77
C GLU A 41 -19.64 -7.41 -7.24
N ALA A 42 -18.44 -7.64 -6.75
CA ALA A 42 -18.13 -7.70 -5.32
C ALA A 42 -18.38 -6.35 -4.63
N SER A 43 -17.76 -5.27 -5.10
CA SER A 43 -17.91 -3.93 -4.50
C SER A 43 -19.38 -3.47 -4.50
N ARG A 44 -20.10 -3.65 -5.61
CA ARG A 44 -21.53 -3.32 -5.71
C ARG A 44 -22.40 -4.16 -4.79
N THR A 45 -22.02 -5.40 -4.50
CA THR A 45 -22.79 -6.27 -3.60
C THR A 45 -22.49 -5.93 -2.14
N ILE A 46 -21.22 -5.72 -1.79
CA ILE A 46 -20.80 -5.32 -0.44
C ILE A 46 -21.47 -4.00 -0.04
N VAL A 47 -21.46 -2.97 -0.90
CA VAL A 47 -22.10 -1.68 -0.57
C VAL A 47 -23.62 -1.79 -0.41
N ARG A 48 -24.28 -2.77 -1.05
CA ARG A 48 -25.70 -3.06 -0.79
C ARG A 48 -25.91 -3.62 0.61
N TYR A 49 -25.03 -4.51 1.08
CA TYR A 49 -25.07 -5.02 2.45
C TYR A 49 -24.72 -3.96 3.50
N VAL A 50 -23.77 -3.05 3.21
CA VAL A 50 -23.51 -1.86 4.05
C VAL A 50 -24.80 -1.04 4.24
N ASN A 51 -25.65 -1.01 3.22
CA ASN A 51 -26.95 -0.32 3.25
C ASN A 51 -28.11 -1.17 3.80
N SER A 52 -27.85 -2.34 4.39
CA SER A 52 -28.87 -3.18 5.02
C SER A 52 -29.62 -2.45 6.13
N ARG A 53 -30.88 -2.83 6.38
CA ARG A 53 -31.63 -2.33 7.55
C ARG A 53 -31.08 -2.88 8.86
N ASP A 54 -30.43 -4.04 8.80
CA ASP A 54 -29.79 -4.67 9.94
C ASP A 54 -28.40 -4.04 10.16
N SER A 55 -28.20 -3.45 11.34
CA SER A 55 -26.94 -2.83 11.74
C SER A 55 -25.79 -3.84 11.85
N ASN A 56 -26.07 -5.08 12.27
CA ASN A 56 -25.06 -6.14 12.33
C ASN A 56 -24.56 -6.48 10.93
N VAL A 57 -25.49 -6.73 10.00
CA VAL A 57 -25.15 -6.98 8.58
C VAL A 57 -24.37 -5.82 7.96
N SER A 58 -24.76 -4.58 8.28
CA SER A 58 -24.06 -3.39 7.80
C SER A 58 -22.61 -3.34 8.30
N MET A 59 -22.39 -3.72 9.57
CA MET A 59 -21.06 -3.75 10.17
C MET A 59 -20.20 -4.88 9.60
N LEU A 60 -20.76 -6.09 9.44
CA LEU A 60 -20.09 -7.22 8.78
C LEU A 60 -19.63 -6.84 7.38
N ALA A 61 -20.49 -6.14 6.62
CA ALA A 61 -20.19 -5.68 5.28
C ALA A 61 -19.10 -4.60 5.24
N LEU A 62 -19.08 -3.67 6.20
CA LEU A 62 -17.99 -2.69 6.32
C LEU A 62 -16.66 -3.36 6.67
N THR A 63 -16.66 -4.39 7.52
CA THR A 63 -15.44 -5.16 7.80
C THR A 63 -14.98 -5.97 6.59
N LEU A 64 -15.91 -6.57 5.83
CA LEU A 64 -15.57 -7.25 4.58
C LEU A 64 -15.01 -6.25 3.55
N LEU A 65 -15.62 -5.08 3.42
CA LEU A 65 -15.13 -4.01 2.55
C LEU A 65 -13.69 -3.61 2.89
N ASP A 66 -13.40 -3.43 4.18
CA ASP A 66 -12.05 -3.11 4.67
C ASP A 66 -11.03 -4.18 4.26
N ASN A 67 -11.37 -5.46 4.46
CA ASN A 67 -10.53 -6.57 4.04
C ASN A 67 -10.31 -6.59 2.52
N CYS A 68 -11.35 -6.35 1.71
CA CYS A 68 -11.19 -6.29 0.25
C CYS A 68 -10.32 -5.11 -0.19
N VAL A 69 -10.43 -3.93 0.42
CA VAL A 69 -9.53 -2.80 0.09
C VAL A 69 -8.08 -3.14 0.46
N LYS A 70 -7.86 -3.87 1.57
CA LYS A 70 -6.52 -4.29 2.02
C LYS A 70 -5.89 -5.39 1.15
N ASN A 71 -6.68 -6.26 0.53
CA ASN A 71 -6.17 -7.48 -0.13
C ASN A 71 -6.42 -7.56 -1.65
N CYS A 72 -7.29 -6.73 -2.24
CA CYS A 72 -7.68 -6.85 -3.65
C CYS A 72 -6.99 -5.85 -4.60
N GLY A 73 -6.14 -4.97 -4.07
CA GLY A 73 -5.34 -4.04 -4.86
C GLY A 73 -6.13 -3.05 -5.73
N HIS A 74 -5.44 -2.48 -6.72
CA HIS A 74 -5.96 -1.37 -7.53
C HIS A 74 -7.29 -1.66 -8.26
N PRO A 75 -7.53 -2.85 -8.85
CA PRO A 75 -8.81 -3.12 -9.51
C PRO A 75 -10.01 -2.96 -8.58
N PHE A 76 -9.87 -3.27 -7.29
CA PHE A 76 -10.92 -3.05 -6.30
C PHE A 76 -10.98 -1.59 -5.84
N HIS A 77 -9.81 -0.94 -5.65
CA HIS A 77 -9.74 0.48 -5.30
C HIS A 77 -10.42 1.37 -6.34
N LEU A 78 -10.24 1.07 -7.64
CA LEU A 78 -10.89 1.78 -8.74
C LEU A 78 -12.42 1.74 -8.63
N GLN A 79 -12.97 0.60 -8.20
CA GLN A 79 -14.42 0.46 -7.99
C GLN A 79 -14.89 1.25 -6.77
N CYS A 80 -14.12 1.23 -5.68
CA CYS A 80 -14.36 2.05 -4.49
C CYS A 80 -14.25 3.55 -4.76
N ALA A 81 -13.44 3.96 -5.74
CA ALA A 81 -13.29 5.35 -6.17
C ALA A 81 -14.38 5.81 -7.16
N SER A 82 -15.32 4.96 -7.56
CA SER A 82 -16.44 5.42 -8.40
C SER A 82 -17.39 6.34 -7.62
N LYS A 83 -17.94 7.36 -8.30
CA LYS A 83 -18.92 8.27 -7.68
C LYS A 83 -20.15 7.51 -7.20
N GLU A 84 -20.59 6.52 -7.96
CA GLU A 84 -21.74 5.67 -7.66
C GLU A 84 -21.50 4.89 -6.37
N PHE A 85 -20.32 4.26 -6.22
CA PHE A 85 -19.97 3.54 -5.01
C PHE A 85 -19.90 4.47 -3.79
N LEU A 86 -19.22 5.60 -3.91
CA LEU A 86 -19.04 6.52 -2.78
C LEU A 86 -20.36 7.13 -2.32
N ASN A 87 -21.26 7.49 -3.24
CA ASN A 87 -22.60 7.97 -2.90
C ASN A 87 -23.43 6.88 -2.19
N ASP A 88 -23.34 5.63 -2.64
CA ASP A 88 -23.99 4.51 -1.97
C ASP A 88 -23.37 4.23 -0.59
N LEU A 89 -22.06 4.37 -0.43
CA LEU A 89 -21.35 4.17 0.84
C LEU A 89 -21.80 5.17 1.90
N VAL A 90 -21.97 6.44 1.52
CA VAL A 90 -22.39 7.51 2.44
C VAL A 90 -23.92 7.71 2.47
N LYS A 91 -24.69 6.82 1.86
CA LYS A 91 -26.15 6.98 1.72
C LYS A 91 -26.91 7.10 3.04
N LYS A 92 -26.38 6.51 4.12
CA LYS A 92 -26.94 6.59 5.49
C LYS A 92 -26.53 7.83 6.28
N PHE A 93 -25.81 8.77 5.65
CA PHE A 93 -25.41 10.01 6.28
C PHE A 93 -26.54 11.04 6.13
N PRO A 94 -27.00 11.66 7.22
CA PRO A 94 -27.94 12.78 7.14
C PRO A 94 -27.34 13.98 6.38
N GLU A 95 -28.15 14.99 6.11
CA GLU A 95 -27.67 16.20 5.45
C GLU A 95 -26.65 16.97 6.31
N HIS A 96 -26.87 16.96 7.62
CA HIS A 96 -26.00 17.57 8.63
C HIS A 96 -25.54 16.53 9.65
N PRO A 97 -24.32 16.65 10.20
CA PRO A 97 -23.79 15.69 11.17
C PRO A 97 -24.69 15.60 12.42
N PRO A 98 -25.05 14.39 12.88
CA PRO A 98 -25.78 14.22 14.12
C PRO A 98 -24.90 14.55 15.33
N THR A 99 -25.52 14.73 16.50
CA THR A 99 -24.79 14.91 17.77
C THR A 99 -23.94 13.68 18.13
N LEU A 100 -24.42 12.49 17.76
CA LEU A 100 -23.73 11.21 17.95
C LEU A 100 -23.77 10.41 16.64
N TYR A 101 -22.61 9.98 16.17
CA TYR A 101 -22.52 9.09 15.02
C TYR A 101 -22.96 7.68 15.38
N THR A 102 -23.67 7.03 14.47
CA THR A 102 -23.91 5.58 14.60
C THR A 102 -22.60 4.81 14.40
N PRO A 103 -22.47 3.57 14.91
CA PRO A 103 -21.28 2.76 14.67
C PRO A 103 -20.95 2.59 13.17
N ILE A 104 -21.98 2.51 12.32
CA ILE A 104 -21.83 2.41 10.86
C ILE A 104 -21.26 3.70 10.27
N GLN A 105 -21.77 4.86 10.69
CA GLN A 105 -21.26 6.16 10.23
C GLN A 105 -19.81 6.37 10.68
N GLN A 106 -19.51 6.06 11.95
CA GLN A 106 -18.17 6.18 12.50
C GLN A 106 -17.18 5.28 11.75
N LYS A 107 -17.51 4.00 11.54
CA LYS A 107 -16.64 3.08 10.79
C LYS A 107 -16.49 3.50 9.32
N THR A 108 -17.54 4.03 8.70
CA THR A 108 -17.45 4.55 7.32
C THR A 108 -16.51 5.75 7.22
N LEU A 109 -16.59 6.69 8.18
CA LEU A 109 -15.65 7.82 8.25
C LEU A 109 -14.22 7.37 8.51
N GLU A 110 -14.02 6.37 9.38
CA GLU A 110 -12.72 5.76 9.65
C GLU A 110 -12.10 5.17 8.38
N LEU A 111 -12.85 4.37 7.61
CA LEU A 111 -12.36 3.79 6.35
C LEU A 111 -12.02 4.87 5.33
N LEU A 112 -12.90 5.86 5.13
CA LEU A 112 -12.62 6.97 4.21
C LEU A 112 -11.38 7.78 4.62
N GLN A 113 -11.17 7.98 5.93
CA GLN A 113 -9.97 8.64 6.43
C GLN A 113 -8.72 7.79 6.21
N GLU A 114 -8.79 6.48 6.47
CA GLU A 114 -7.70 5.54 6.19
C GLU A 114 -7.34 5.57 4.71
N TRP A 115 -8.31 5.43 3.80
CA TRP A 115 -8.08 5.43 2.36
C TRP A 115 -7.47 6.75 1.86
N ARG A 116 -7.94 7.88 2.42
CA ARG A 116 -7.40 9.21 2.12
C ARG A 116 -5.92 9.34 2.52
N LEU A 117 -5.53 8.77 3.66
CA LEU A 117 -4.16 8.86 4.18
C LEU A 117 -3.22 7.78 3.62
N THR A 118 -3.77 6.73 3.02
CA THR A 118 -3.00 5.58 2.54
C THR A 118 -3.04 5.50 1.01
N ILE A 119 -4.03 4.82 0.43
CA ILE A 119 -4.09 4.55 -1.01
C ILE A 119 -4.15 5.83 -1.86
N CYS A 120 -4.70 6.94 -1.35
CA CYS A 120 -4.73 8.21 -2.08
C CYS A 120 -3.40 9.00 -2.02
N VAL A 121 -2.44 8.56 -1.20
CA VAL A 121 -1.12 9.20 -1.04
C VAL A 121 -0.03 8.29 -1.60
N ASN A 122 -0.05 7.01 -1.21
CA ASN A 122 1.02 6.04 -1.44
C ASN A 122 0.87 5.28 -2.77
N SER A 123 -0.33 5.23 -3.36
CA SER A 123 -0.53 4.50 -4.62
C SER A 123 0.07 5.25 -5.82
N ARG A 124 0.72 4.50 -6.71
CA ARG A 124 1.12 4.95 -8.06
C ARG A 124 -0.06 5.51 -8.86
N TYR A 125 -1.25 4.98 -8.60
CA TYR A 125 -2.49 5.31 -9.31
C TYR A 125 -3.39 6.29 -8.53
N LYS A 126 -2.85 7.04 -7.57
CA LYS A 126 -3.60 8.00 -6.73
C LYS A 126 -4.48 8.98 -7.52
N ASN A 127 -4.07 9.35 -8.73
CA ASN A 127 -4.83 10.25 -9.60
C ASN A 127 -6.19 9.66 -10.04
N GLU A 128 -6.35 8.35 -9.97
CA GLU A 128 -7.62 7.66 -10.26
C GLU A 128 -8.54 7.59 -9.05
N LEU A 129 -8.01 7.89 -7.87
CA LEU A 129 -8.72 7.81 -6.59
C LEU A 129 -9.25 9.18 -6.13
N VAL A 130 -9.22 10.19 -7.01
CA VAL A 130 -9.60 11.58 -6.70
C VAL A 130 -11.01 11.74 -6.13
N HIS A 131 -11.95 10.87 -6.53
CA HIS A 131 -13.32 10.95 -5.99
C HIS A 131 -13.41 10.57 -4.52
N ILE A 132 -12.49 9.73 -4.00
CA ILE A 132 -12.38 9.48 -2.56
C ILE A 132 -12.00 10.79 -1.85
N LEU A 133 -11.03 11.52 -2.39
CA LEU A 133 -10.63 12.84 -1.86
C LEU A 133 -11.77 13.84 -1.92
N ASP A 134 -12.50 13.91 -3.03
CA ASP A 134 -13.64 14.81 -3.21
C ASP A 134 -14.78 14.48 -2.25
N MET A 135 -15.08 13.19 -2.04
CA MET A 135 -16.07 12.76 -1.04
C MET A 135 -15.64 13.16 0.38
N CYS A 136 -14.37 12.97 0.73
CA CYS A 136 -13.83 13.40 2.01
C CYS A 136 -13.93 14.93 2.21
N ARG A 137 -13.59 15.71 1.17
CA ARG A 137 -13.74 17.18 1.18
C ARG A 137 -15.20 17.60 1.34
N LEU A 138 -16.11 16.95 0.62
CA LEU A 138 -17.55 17.22 0.70
C LEU A 138 -18.10 16.95 2.11
N LEU A 139 -17.77 15.80 2.70
CA LEU A 139 -18.19 15.47 4.07
C LEU A 139 -17.61 16.44 5.08
N HIS A 140 -16.34 16.84 4.92
CA HIS A 140 -15.72 17.85 5.77
C HIS A 140 -16.42 19.20 5.67
N PHE A 141 -16.75 19.65 4.45
CA PHE A 141 -17.50 20.87 4.20
C PHE A 141 -18.90 20.84 4.83
N LYS A 142 -19.58 19.68 4.80
CA LYS A 142 -20.86 19.46 5.49
C LYS A 142 -20.76 19.43 7.02
N GLY A 143 -19.54 19.48 7.58
CA GLY A 143 -19.29 19.53 9.01
C GLY A 143 -18.96 18.19 9.66
N TYR A 144 -18.90 17.08 8.90
CA TYR A 144 -18.48 15.79 9.45
C TYR A 144 -17.03 15.85 9.94
N ARG A 145 -16.77 15.13 11.03
CA ARG A 145 -15.45 15.02 11.66
C ARG A 145 -14.92 13.62 11.47
N PHE A 146 -13.79 13.51 10.79
CA PHE A 146 -13.09 12.25 10.59
C PHE A 146 -12.34 11.87 11.87
N PRO A 147 -12.37 10.59 12.28
CA PRO A 147 -11.62 10.12 13.44
C PRO A 147 -10.11 10.14 13.16
N ARG A 148 -9.31 10.10 14.21
CA ARG A 148 -7.86 9.83 14.07
C ARG A 148 -7.68 8.36 13.71
N VAL A 149 -6.90 8.09 12.67
CA VAL A 149 -6.53 6.75 12.22
C VAL A 149 -5.04 6.57 12.51
N SER A 150 -4.66 5.50 13.22
CA SER A 150 -3.25 5.14 13.36
C SER A 150 -2.79 4.45 12.09
N LEU A 151 -1.74 4.99 11.47
CA LEU A 151 -1.16 4.46 10.23
C LEU A 151 -0.07 3.42 10.50
N GLU A 152 0.48 3.36 11.72
CA GLU A 152 1.63 2.51 12.08
C GLU A 152 1.39 1.02 11.82
N ASN A 153 0.13 0.57 11.88
CA ASN A 153 -0.25 -0.83 11.64
C ASN A 153 -1.22 -1.00 10.45
N SER A 154 -1.46 0.04 9.66
CA SER A 154 -2.34 -0.10 8.51
C SER A 154 -1.61 -0.87 7.41
N ALA A 155 -2.18 -2.01 6.99
CA ALA A 155 -1.67 -2.76 5.84
C ALA A 155 -1.64 -1.91 4.55
N LEU A 156 -2.45 -0.85 4.48
CA LEU A 156 -2.49 0.09 3.35
C LEU A 156 -1.39 1.18 3.45
N ALA A 157 -0.80 1.39 4.62
CA ALA A 157 0.20 2.43 4.86
C ALA A 157 1.62 2.01 4.48
N GLN A 158 1.84 0.75 4.09
CA GLN A 158 3.17 0.28 3.67
C GLN A 158 3.69 1.16 2.52
N PRO A 159 4.78 1.93 2.73
CA PRO A 159 5.38 2.72 1.66
C PRO A 159 5.87 1.76 0.56
N GLY A 160 5.91 2.27 -0.67
CA GLY A 160 6.23 1.49 -1.88
C GLY A 160 7.40 0.55 -1.64
N MET A 161 7.12 -0.75 -1.61
CA MET A 161 8.18 -1.75 -1.68
C MET A 161 8.86 -1.58 -3.02
N LEU A 162 10.20 -1.67 -3.02
CA LEU A 162 10.96 -1.78 -4.24
C LEU A 162 10.38 -2.93 -5.09
N LYS A 163 10.20 -2.69 -6.38
CA LYS A 163 9.66 -3.65 -7.34
C LYS A 163 10.60 -3.74 -8.53
N SER A 164 10.70 -4.90 -9.14
CA SER A 164 11.45 -5.05 -10.40
C SER A 164 10.68 -4.42 -11.56
N ALA A 165 11.38 -4.13 -12.66
CA ALA A 165 10.75 -3.54 -13.85
C ALA A 165 9.61 -4.44 -14.39
N ASP A 166 9.80 -5.76 -14.36
CA ASP A 166 8.80 -6.74 -14.76
C ASP A 166 7.57 -6.75 -13.84
N GLU A 167 7.77 -6.65 -12.52
CA GLU A 167 6.66 -6.53 -11.56
C GLU A 167 5.86 -5.25 -11.79
N LEU A 168 6.53 -4.14 -12.09
CA LEU A 168 5.87 -2.87 -12.41
C LEU A 168 5.09 -2.95 -13.72
N ALA A 169 5.66 -3.60 -14.74
CA ALA A 169 4.99 -3.81 -16.02
C ALA A 169 3.75 -4.69 -15.87
N ALA A 170 3.84 -5.79 -15.13
CA ALA A 170 2.72 -6.67 -14.85
C ALA A 170 1.61 -5.96 -14.06
N GLU A 171 1.96 -5.11 -13.10
CA GLU A 171 0.99 -4.30 -12.34
C GLU A 171 0.28 -3.28 -13.24
N ASP A 172 1.03 -2.49 -14.03
CA ASP A 172 0.46 -1.52 -14.98
C ASP A 172 -0.45 -2.24 -15.99
N GLN A 173 -0.08 -3.44 -16.45
CA GLN A 173 -0.91 -4.26 -17.34
C GLN A 173 -2.22 -4.67 -16.67
N ALA A 174 -2.18 -5.17 -15.43
CA ALA A 174 -3.37 -5.56 -14.68
C ALA A 174 -4.30 -4.36 -14.41
N VAL A 175 -3.72 -3.19 -14.09
CA VAL A 175 -4.47 -1.95 -13.92
C VAL A 175 -5.13 -1.50 -15.23
N ASN A 176 -4.40 -1.53 -16.34
CA ASN A 176 -4.94 -1.17 -17.65
C ASN A 176 -6.04 -2.14 -18.09
N ALA A 177 -5.90 -3.43 -17.83
CA ALA A 177 -6.97 -4.41 -18.08
C ALA A 177 -8.24 -4.09 -17.27
N ALA A 178 -8.10 -3.77 -15.98
CA ALA A 178 -9.23 -3.40 -15.13
C ALA A 178 -9.92 -2.11 -15.59
N LYS A 179 -9.16 -1.09 -16.00
CA LYS A 179 -9.69 0.15 -16.59
C LYS A 179 -10.46 -0.13 -17.88
N LEU A 180 -9.89 -0.94 -18.76
CA LEU A 180 -10.50 -1.30 -20.03
C LEU A 180 -11.85 -1.99 -19.80
N GLN A 181 -11.88 -2.98 -18.89
CA GLN A 181 -13.12 -3.65 -18.50
C GLN A 181 -14.16 -2.64 -17.99
N GLU A 182 -13.77 -1.67 -17.15
CA GLU A 182 -14.69 -0.66 -16.63
C GLU A 182 -15.22 0.27 -17.73
N TYR A 183 -14.37 0.75 -18.64
CA TYR A 183 -14.81 1.59 -19.77
C TYR A 183 -15.80 0.85 -20.68
N LEU A 184 -15.49 -0.40 -21.03
CA LEU A 184 -16.39 -1.24 -21.83
C LEU A 184 -17.72 -1.50 -21.11
N ARG A 185 -17.69 -1.67 -19.78
CA ARG A 185 -18.89 -1.87 -18.97
C ARG A 185 -19.79 -0.62 -18.93
N ARG A 186 -19.22 0.59 -18.84
CA ARG A 186 -19.99 1.84 -18.84
C ARG A 186 -20.57 2.16 -20.21
N GLY A 187 -19.79 1.91 -21.27
CA GLY A 187 -20.24 2.01 -22.66
C GLY A 187 -20.65 3.42 -23.12
N SER A 188 -20.30 4.47 -22.38
CA SER A 188 -20.55 5.84 -22.84
C SER A 188 -19.64 6.20 -24.03
N PRO A 189 -20.02 7.15 -24.91
CA PRO A 189 -19.17 7.54 -26.04
C PRO A 189 -17.75 7.97 -25.63
N GLU A 190 -17.62 8.69 -24.51
CA GLU A 190 -16.32 9.07 -23.94
C GLU A 190 -15.54 7.86 -23.38
N ASP A 191 -16.23 6.93 -22.73
CA ASP A 191 -15.58 5.73 -22.18
C ASP A 191 -15.10 4.80 -23.31
N LEU A 192 -15.87 4.63 -24.38
CA LEU A 192 -15.47 3.85 -25.54
C LEU A 192 -14.27 4.47 -26.27
N ARG A 193 -14.19 5.81 -26.32
CA ARG A 193 -13.00 6.51 -26.84
C ARG A 193 -11.77 6.21 -25.98
N LYS A 194 -11.87 6.36 -24.66
CA LYS A 194 -10.79 6.03 -23.72
C LYS A 194 -10.40 4.54 -23.77
N ALA A 195 -11.37 3.64 -23.97
CA ALA A 195 -11.12 2.22 -24.15
C ALA A 195 -10.28 1.95 -25.41
N ASN A 196 -10.63 2.58 -26.54
CA ASN A 196 -9.87 2.47 -27.79
C ASN A 196 -8.43 2.99 -27.62
N ASP A 197 -8.25 4.16 -27.00
CA ASP A 197 -6.93 4.73 -26.72
C ASP A 197 -6.10 3.79 -25.82
N LEU A 198 -6.73 3.24 -24.78
CA LEU A 198 -6.06 2.31 -23.86
C LEU A 198 -5.69 0.99 -24.53
N MET A 199 -6.53 0.46 -25.43
CA MET A 199 -6.23 -0.74 -26.19
C MET A 199 -5.00 -0.57 -27.09
N GLN A 200 -4.79 0.63 -27.66
CA GLN A 200 -3.57 0.92 -28.43
C GLN A 200 -2.32 0.87 -27.56
N VAL A 201 -2.39 1.43 -26.35
CA VAL A 201 -1.29 1.38 -25.36
C VAL A 201 -1.02 -0.06 -24.93
N MET A 202 -2.06 -0.84 -24.61
CA MET A 202 -1.93 -2.25 -24.20
C MET A 202 -1.40 -3.16 -25.31
N ALA A 203 -1.64 -2.83 -26.58
CA ALA A 203 -1.17 -3.60 -27.73
C ALA A 203 0.30 -3.31 -28.09
N GLY A 204 1.00 -2.47 -27.33
CA GLY A 204 2.45 -2.23 -27.50
C GLY A 204 2.80 -1.29 -28.66
N TYR A 205 1.85 -0.48 -29.15
CA TYR A 205 2.14 0.51 -30.19
C TYR A 205 3.07 1.66 -29.71
N THR A 206 3.31 1.76 -28.40
CA THR A 206 4.29 2.68 -27.80
C THR A 206 5.54 1.91 -27.39
N SER A 207 6.64 2.12 -28.13
CA SER A 207 7.94 1.44 -27.95
C SER A 207 8.71 1.80 -26.66
N ASP A 208 8.21 2.75 -25.86
CA ASP A 208 8.91 3.32 -24.68
C ASP A 208 8.59 2.64 -23.33
N SER A 209 7.91 1.49 -23.33
CA SER A 209 7.40 0.93 -22.06
C SER A 209 8.49 0.31 -21.16
N SER A 210 9.58 -0.27 -21.70
CA SER A 210 10.65 -0.87 -20.89
C SER A 210 11.44 0.20 -20.14
N ASP A 211 11.97 1.18 -20.88
CA ASP A 211 12.70 2.34 -20.37
C ASP A 211 11.93 3.11 -19.30
N LYS A 212 10.58 3.14 -19.39
CA LYS A 212 9.73 3.76 -18.38
C LYS A 212 9.86 3.04 -17.04
N TYR A 213 9.76 1.72 -17.01
CA TYR A 213 9.79 0.97 -15.75
C TYR A 213 11.19 0.95 -15.16
N GLU A 214 12.23 0.84 -15.99
CA GLU A 214 13.63 0.95 -15.56
C GLU A 214 13.90 2.29 -14.87
N LYS A 215 13.52 3.42 -15.48
CA LYS A 215 13.66 4.76 -14.86
C LYS A 215 12.88 4.90 -13.56
N GLU A 216 11.74 4.24 -13.42
CA GLU A 216 10.99 4.26 -12.16
C GLU A 216 11.68 3.42 -11.08
N VAL A 217 12.29 2.29 -11.43
CA VAL A 217 13.13 1.51 -10.51
C VAL A 217 14.33 2.36 -10.06
N GLU A 218 15.01 3.04 -10.99
CA GLU A 218 16.15 3.92 -10.66
C GLU A 218 15.78 5.01 -9.65
N LYS A 219 14.64 5.67 -9.83
CA LYS A 219 14.16 6.70 -8.88
C LYS A 219 13.88 6.12 -7.49
N GLU A 220 13.31 4.93 -7.40
CA GLU A 220 13.09 4.28 -6.10
C GLU A 220 14.41 3.88 -5.44
N LEU A 221 15.40 3.44 -6.22
CA LEU A 221 16.76 3.19 -5.73
C LEU A 221 17.44 4.46 -5.24
N ASP A 222 17.26 5.61 -5.91
CA ASP A 222 17.75 6.92 -5.45
C ASP A 222 17.18 7.26 -4.06
N VAL A 223 15.86 7.10 -3.89
CA VAL A 223 15.19 7.39 -2.61
C VAL A 223 15.69 6.46 -1.49
N ILE A 224 15.89 5.17 -1.78
CA ILE A 224 16.45 4.22 -0.81
C ILE A 224 17.88 4.62 -0.45
N GLN A 225 18.68 5.03 -1.43
CA GLN A 225 20.05 5.48 -1.19
C GLN A 225 20.10 6.70 -0.27
N ASP A 226 19.25 7.70 -0.51
CA ASP A 226 19.14 8.90 0.32
C ASP A 226 18.73 8.55 1.76
N ASP A 227 17.77 7.64 1.93
CA ASP A 227 17.36 7.13 3.25
C ASP A 227 18.54 6.44 3.98
N ILE A 228 19.34 5.62 3.29
CA ILE A 228 20.51 4.94 3.88
C ILE A 228 21.58 5.96 4.29
N ILE A 229 21.86 6.96 3.46
CA ILE A 229 22.83 8.02 3.76
C ILE A 229 22.37 8.79 5.00
N MET A 230 21.10 9.18 5.06
CA MET A 230 20.54 9.90 6.21
C MET A 230 20.60 9.05 7.48
N LEU A 231 20.29 7.74 7.41
CA LEU A 231 20.48 6.84 8.55
C LEU A 231 21.93 6.78 9.02
N ASN A 232 22.89 6.70 8.09
CA ASN A 232 24.30 6.68 8.43
C ASN A 232 24.74 7.98 9.11
N GLU A 233 24.31 9.14 8.59
CA GLU A 233 24.57 10.46 9.19
C GLU A 233 24.02 10.55 10.61
N ILE A 234 22.77 10.13 10.82
CA ILE A 234 22.13 10.10 12.15
C ILE A 234 22.95 9.24 13.11
N VAL A 235 23.35 8.04 12.69
CA VAL A 235 24.08 7.10 13.54
C VAL A 235 25.47 7.62 13.90
N ASN A 236 26.16 8.26 12.96
CA ASN A 236 27.49 8.83 13.22
C ASN A 236 27.42 10.08 14.10
N ALA A 237 26.30 10.79 14.12
CA ALA A 237 26.08 11.98 14.94
C ALA A 237 25.64 11.67 16.40
N LEU A 238 25.47 10.40 16.77
CA LEU A 238 25.00 10.00 18.09
C LEU A 238 26.01 10.31 19.20
N ASN A 239 25.52 10.91 20.29
CA ASN A 239 26.31 11.05 21.50
C ASN A 239 26.36 9.74 22.30
N PRO A 240 27.43 9.49 23.08
CA PRO A 240 27.50 8.34 23.98
C PRO A 240 26.33 8.34 24.98
N GLY A 241 25.45 7.33 24.88
CA GLY A 241 24.27 7.16 25.75
C GLY A 241 22.93 7.61 25.14
N GLU A 242 22.94 8.19 23.94
CA GLU A 242 21.73 8.56 23.20
C GLU A 242 21.17 7.34 22.45
N LYS A 243 19.87 7.06 22.60
CA LYS A 243 19.22 5.93 21.93
C LYS A 243 18.73 6.36 20.55
N VAL A 244 19.25 5.72 19.52
CA VAL A 244 18.84 5.92 18.11
C VAL A 244 17.34 5.67 17.91
N GLU A 245 16.75 4.82 18.75
CA GLU A 245 15.35 4.42 18.70
C GLU A 245 14.38 5.54 19.11
N ASP A 246 14.85 6.55 19.85
CA ASP A 246 14.04 7.67 20.31
C ASP A 246 13.96 8.80 19.26
N LEU A 247 14.76 8.72 18.19
CA LEU A 247 14.73 9.70 17.10
C LEU A 247 13.52 9.50 16.21
N GLN A 248 12.78 10.59 16.01
CA GLN A 248 11.63 10.64 15.12
C GLN A 248 12.06 10.21 13.70
N ASP A 249 11.24 9.35 13.07
CA ASP A 249 11.42 8.83 11.70
C ASP A 249 12.58 7.82 11.48
N PHE A 250 13.47 7.62 12.46
CA PHE A 250 14.57 6.65 12.34
C PHE A 250 14.08 5.21 12.16
N GLN A 251 13.14 4.76 13.01
CA GLN A 251 12.60 3.39 12.92
C GLN A 251 11.85 3.14 11.59
N PRO A 252 10.93 4.01 11.14
CA PRO A 252 10.32 3.90 9.82
C PRO A 252 11.32 3.79 8.66
N MET A 253 12.36 4.63 8.65
CA MET A 253 13.38 4.66 7.60
C MET A 253 14.23 3.39 7.60
N MET A 254 14.61 2.91 8.79
CA MET A 254 15.31 1.63 8.97
C MET A 254 14.47 0.45 8.49
N SER A 255 13.18 0.40 8.84
CA SER A 255 12.26 -0.64 8.38
C SER A 255 12.13 -0.65 6.86
N LYS A 256 12.08 0.53 6.22
CA LYS A 256 12.03 0.66 4.76
C LYS A 256 13.30 0.14 4.10
N CYS A 257 14.47 0.51 4.60
CA CYS A 257 15.77 0.04 4.10
C CYS A 257 15.92 -1.48 4.22
N LYS A 258 15.48 -2.07 5.35
CA LYS A 258 15.43 -3.53 5.55
C LYS A 258 14.53 -4.24 4.56
N ALA A 259 13.33 -3.71 4.33
CA ALA A 259 12.40 -4.27 3.34
C ALA A 259 12.98 -4.21 1.93
N ALA A 260 13.64 -3.08 1.58
CA ALA A 260 14.36 -2.94 0.32
C ALA A 260 15.49 -3.96 0.20
N GLN A 261 16.33 -4.13 1.23
CA GLN A 261 17.44 -5.09 1.23
C GLN A 261 16.99 -6.52 0.94
N VAL A 262 15.92 -7.00 1.58
CA VAL A 262 15.36 -8.34 1.32
C VAL A 262 14.95 -8.49 -0.15
N LYS A 263 14.33 -7.44 -0.72
CA LYS A 263 13.92 -7.43 -2.12
C LYS A 263 15.12 -7.36 -3.07
N ILE A 264 16.13 -6.54 -2.75
CA ILE A 264 17.40 -6.45 -3.49
C ILE A 264 18.06 -7.83 -3.56
N GLN A 265 18.21 -8.50 -2.41
CA GLN A 265 18.76 -9.86 -2.36
C GLN A 265 17.98 -10.83 -3.24
N LYS A 266 16.65 -10.76 -3.22
CA LYS A 266 15.80 -11.59 -4.08
C LYS A 266 16.05 -11.31 -5.57
N MET A 267 16.08 -10.04 -5.98
CA MET A 267 16.34 -9.64 -7.38
C MET A 267 17.74 -10.07 -7.85
N LEU A 268 18.73 -10.00 -6.97
CA LEU A 268 20.10 -10.49 -7.23
C LEU A 268 20.13 -12.02 -7.38
N THR A 269 19.34 -12.77 -6.60
CA THR A 269 19.29 -14.24 -6.69
C THR A 269 18.51 -14.77 -7.89
N GLU A 270 17.51 -14.03 -8.35
CA GLU A 270 16.62 -14.44 -9.45
C GLU A 270 17.08 -13.89 -10.81
N ASP A 271 18.22 -13.18 -10.87
CA ASP A 271 18.75 -12.49 -12.05
C ASP A 271 17.74 -11.52 -12.72
N GLU A 272 16.75 -11.02 -11.97
CA GLU A 272 15.71 -10.11 -12.47
C GLU A 272 16.23 -8.70 -12.81
N ALA A 273 17.44 -8.35 -12.37
CA ALA A 273 17.95 -6.97 -12.41
C ALA A 273 19.40 -6.86 -12.91
N VAL A 274 19.68 -7.51 -14.04
CA VAL A 274 21.02 -7.54 -14.66
C VAL A 274 21.57 -6.13 -14.91
N GLU A 275 20.73 -5.19 -15.35
CA GLU A 275 21.16 -3.82 -15.70
C GLU A 275 21.52 -2.96 -14.49
N ASN A 276 20.94 -3.25 -13.32
CA ASN A 276 21.16 -2.52 -12.08
C ASN A 276 22.01 -3.30 -11.06
N MET A 277 22.64 -4.39 -11.48
CA MET A 277 23.36 -5.34 -10.61
C MET A 277 24.37 -4.64 -9.68
N ASP A 278 25.27 -3.82 -10.24
CA ASP A 278 26.31 -3.13 -9.48
C ASP A 278 25.71 -2.18 -8.43
N ARG A 279 24.64 -1.47 -8.82
CA ARG A 279 23.94 -0.52 -7.94
C ARG A 279 23.20 -1.24 -6.81
N LEU A 280 22.57 -2.37 -7.12
CA LEU A 280 21.87 -3.21 -6.16
C LEU A 280 22.83 -3.82 -5.14
N LEU A 281 23.99 -4.31 -5.58
CA LEU A 281 25.04 -4.80 -4.69
C LEU A 281 25.55 -3.69 -3.76
N MET A 282 25.86 -2.51 -4.31
CA MET A 282 26.29 -1.35 -3.52
C MET A 282 25.26 -0.98 -2.45
N LEU A 283 23.97 -0.90 -2.80
CA LEU A 283 22.93 -0.55 -1.83
C LEU A 283 22.74 -1.63 -0.77
N ASN A 284 22.84 -2.91 -1.14
CA ASN A 284 22.80 -4.00 -0.17
C ASN A 284 23.93 -3.86 0.87
N ASP A 285 25.16 -3.62 0.41
CA ASP A 285 26.32 -3.45 1.28
C ASP A 285 26.16 -2.22 2.19
N MET A 286 25.68 -1.09 1.66
CA MET A 286 25.41 0.11 2.44
C MET A 286 24.34 -0.12 3.53
N VAL A 287 23.27 -0.87 3.23
CA VAL A 287 22.26 -1.22 4.26
C VAL A 287 22.89 -2.07 5.36
N VAL A 288 23.67 -3.11 5.01
CA VAL A 288 24.35 -3.98 5.98
C VAL A 288 25.30 -3.17 6.87
N GLU A 289 26.04 -2.23 6.29
CA GLU A 289 26.97 -1.36 7.03
C GLU A 289 26.23 -0.52 8.07
N VAL A 290 25.15 0.15 7.67
CA VAL A 290 24.34 0.97 8.56
C VAL A 290 23.67 0.13 9.64
N GLU A 291 23.14 -1.06 9.31
CA GLU A 291 22.58 -1.98 10.30
C GLU A 291 23.60 -2.38 11.38
N HIS A 292 24.83 -2.67 10.96
CA HIS A 292 25.91 -2.99 11.88
C HIS A 292 26.28 -1.81 12.78
N LYS A 293 26.38 -0.59 12.22
CA LYS A 293 26.62 0.63 13.00
C LYS A 293 25.53 0.90 14.03
N VAL A 294 24.26 0.69 13.64
CA VAL A 294 23.10 0.80 14.54
C VAL A 294 23.17 -0.23 15.66
N GLN A 295 23.51 -1.47 15.34
CA GLN A 295 23.64 -2.53 16.34
C GLN A 295 24.75 -2.20 17.36
N ARG A 296 25.90 -1.69 16.90
CA ARG A 296 26.99 -1.24 17.77
C ARG A 296 26.59 -0.07 18.67
N ALA A 297 25.86 0.90 18.12
CA ALA A 297 25.35 2.04 18.88
C ALA A 297 24.40 1.57 20.00
N LYS A 298 23.54 0.57 19.74
CA LYS A 298 22.69 -0.05 20.78
C LYS A 298 23.48 -0.75 21.87
N GLU A 299 24.64 -1.33 21.53
CA GLU A 299 25.55 -1.96 22.48
C GLU A 299 26.43 -0.96 23.26
N GLY A 300 26.27 0.36 23.01
CA GLY A 300 27.07 1.42 23.64
C GLY A 300 28.50 1.51 23.11
N LYS A 301 28.79 0.87 21.97
CA LYS A 301 30.10 0.95 21.29
C LYS A 301 30.07 2.05 20.23
N PRO A 302 31.21 2.69 19.92
CA PRO A 302 31.25 3.68 18.85
C PRO A 302 30.88 3.04 17.51
N PRO A 303 30.15 3.77 16.64
CA PRO A 303 29.86 3.38 15.27
C PRO A 303 31.17 3.47 14.49
N VAL A 304 31.89 2.36 14.40
CA VAL A 304 33.17 2.23 13.70
C VAL A 304 32.98 1.17 12.64
N ASP A 305 33.54 1.42 11.45
CA ASP A 305 33.50 0.45 10.35
C ASP A 305 34.08 -0.90 10.79
N PRO A 306 33.54 -2.03 10.31
CA PRO A 306 34.06 -3.37 10.63
C PRO A 306 35.57 -3.48 10.41
N ASP A 307 36.08 -2.85 9.34
CA ASP A 307 37.50 -2.85 8.99
C ASP A 307 38.36 -2.01 9.94
N GLN A 308 37.83 -0.91 10.47
CA GLN A 308 38.54 -0.07 11.43
C GLN A 308 38.54 -0.67 12.85
N ALA A 309 37.51 -1.46 13.20
CA ALA A 309 37.46 -2.17 14.48
C ALA A 309 38.51 -3.31 14.56
N ALA A 310 38.81 -3.96 13.43
CA ALA A 310 39.83 -5.01 13.35
C ALA A 310 41.27 -4.46 13.47
N LEU A 311 41.53 -3.29 12.88
CA LEU A 311 42.85 -2.64 12.91
C LEU A 311 43.21 -2.05 14.29
N GLY A 312 42.22 -1.72 15.13
CA GLY A 312 42.44 -1.17 16.47
C GLY A 312 42.91 -2.18 17.53
N HIS A 313 42.72 -3.49 17.31
CA HIS A 313 43.14 -4.54 18.26
C HIS A 313 44.56 -5.08 17.98
N SER A 314 45.21 -4.65 16.91
CA SER A 314 46.53 -5.17 16.51
C SER A 314 47.73 -4.38 17.05
N ASN A 315 47.52 -3.25 17.74
CA ASN A 315 48.60 -2.32 18.10
C ASN A 315 48.88 -2.15 19.60
N GLU A 316 48.28 -2.93 20.51
CA GLU A 316 48.55 -2.82 21.97
C GLU A 316 49.56 -3.84 22.52
N GLY A 317 50.36 -4.48 21.66
CA GLY A 317 51.19 -5.62 22.06
C GLY A 317 52.68 -5.50 21.79
N GLU A 318 53.31 -4.32 21.82
CA GLU A 318 54.78 -4.28 21.61
C GLU A 318 55.50 -3.02 22.10
N ILE A 319 55.36 -2.60 23.37
CA ILE A 319 56.40 -1.77 24.03
C ILE A 319 56.44 -2.06 25.54
N ASP A 320 57.38 -2.90 25.98
CA ASP A 320 58.36 -2.50 27.00
C ASP A 320 59.43 -3.59 27.18
N GLY A 321 60.68 -3.17 26.99
CA GLY A 321 61.90 -3.87 27.38
C GLY A 321 62.67 -3.05 28.40
#